data_AF-T1CW91-F1
#
_entry.id   AF-T1CW91-F1
#
_cell.length_a   1.000
_cell.length_b   1.000
_cell.length_c   1.000
_cell.angle_alpha   90.00
_cell.angle_beta   90.00
_cell.angle_gamma   90.00
#
_symmetry.space_group_name_H-M   'P 1'
#
loop_
_entity.id
_entity.type
_entity.pdbx_description
1 polymer ?
#
loop_
_entity_poly.entity_id
_entity_poly.type
_entity_poly.pdbx_seq_one_letter_code
_entity_poly.pdbx_strand_id
1 'polypeptide(L)'
;MMPRLPATCGVNLWRFDLSDPNPVNWSVDLVFKPTMPGARPITAMPRLFPDVLTRKFDVVFGTGKYLGLSDRTNAGVPTQAFYGVREYGVAAPVYPSGDTQLVLQDLGALANGARVLTDLPVPASTRGWYFLLDSAAGERSVVSPIALFNTNRAILTTLIPGGSDPCNPSRQGAVLVVDAANGGSSPGLASLAGGLTLAAGYGVAGIRVSNPPAAGMLPVATRVGGGNLMLPGILLPGGSTFQFSDSYWRRRSWRVLQQGD
;
A
#
# COMPACT_ATOMS: atom_id res chain seq x y z
N MET A 1 -14.10 4.52 31.25
CA MET A 1 -13.12 3.44 31.53
C MET A 1 -12.93 2.69 30.23
N MET A 2 -11.83 2.91 29.50
CA MET A 2 -11.62 2.21 28.22
C MET A 2 -11.49 0.69 28.48
N PRO A 3 -12.19 -0.17 27.73
CA PRO A 3 -12.08 -1.60 27.91
C PRO A 3 -10.66 -2.04 27.51
N ARG A 4 -10.00 -2.73 28.44
CA ARG A 4 -8.64 -3.25 28.28
C ARG A 4 -8.70 -4.41 27.28
N LEU A 5 -8.30 -4.16 26.03
CA LEU A 5 -8.21 -5.19 25.00
C LEU A 5 -7.15 -6.24 25.41
N PRO A 6 -7.46 -7.55 25.31
CA PRO A 6 -6.52 -8.60 25.65
C PRO A 6 -5.32 -8.61 24.68
N ALA A 7 -4.11 -8.53 25.25
CA ALA A 7 -2.84 -8.42 24.54
C ALA A 7 -2.35 -9.77 23.98
N THR A 8 -3.17 -10.43 23.17
CA THR A 8 -2.64 -11.28 22.09
C THR A 8 -2.51 -10.37 20.88
N CYS A 9 -1.33 -10.25 20.27
CA CYS A 9 -1.10 -9.47 19.03
C CYS A 9 -1.83 -10.07 17.81
N GLY A 10 -3.11 -10.41 17.93
CA GLY A 10 -4.02 -10.58 16.81
C GLY A 10 -4.29 -9.20 16.23
N VAL A 11 -3.57 -8.85 15.16
CA VAL A 11 -3.66 -7.50 14.64
C VAL A 11 -4.90 -7.34 13.76
N ASN A 12 -5.71 -6.39 14.18
CA ASN A 12 -7.01 -6.05 13.66
C ASN A 12 -6.99 -4.60 13.19
N LEU A 13 -7.90 -4.23 12.30
CA LEU A 13 -8.18 -2.84 11.98
C LEU A 13 -9.34 -2.35 12.85
N TRP A 14 -9.14 -1.24 13.55
CA TRP A 14 -10.13 -0.64 14.43
C TRP A 14 -10.46 0.77 13.98
N ARG A 15 -11.72 1.16 14.21
CA ARG A 15 -12.21 2.52 14.05
C ARG A 15 -12.61 3.06 15.42
N PHE A 16 -12.26 4.31 15.69
CA PHE A 16 -12.63 5.01 16.91
C PHE A 16 -13.54 6.17 16.52
N ASP A 17 -14.76 6.20 17.06
CA ASP A 17 -15.64 7.35 16.94
C ASP A 17 -15.44 8.30 18.12
N LEU A 18 -14.85 9.45 17.82
CA LEU A 18 -14.56 10.50 18.79
C LEU A 18 -15.38 11.77 18.49
N SER A 19 -16.45 11.65 17.70
CA SER A 19 -17.25 12.80 17.24
C SER A 19 -18.09 13.43 18.34
N ASP A 20 -18.46 12.67 19.38
CA ASP A 20 -19.23 13.18 20.51
C ASP A 20 -18.30 13.99 21.47
N PRO A 21 -18.69 15.21 21.88
CA PRO A 21 -17.94 16.00 22.87
C PRO A 21 -17.77 15.31 24.23
N ASN A 22 -18.67 14.39 24.58
CA ASN A 22 -18.61 13.61 25.80
C ASN A 22 -17.86 12.28 25.55
N PRO A 23 -16.69 12.07 26.20
CA PRO A 23 -15.89 10.85 26.03
C PRO A 23 -16.60 9.55 26.45
N VAL A 24 -17.69 9.62 27.22
CA VAL A 24 -18.50 8.46 27.59
C VAL A 24 -19.24 7.87 26.38
N ASN A 25 -19.52 8.70 25.39
CA ASN A 25 -20.26 8.32 24.17
C ASN A 25 -19.33 7.86 23.05
N TRP A 26 -18.01 7.89 23.25
CA TRP A 26 -17.06 7.38 22.27
C TRP A 26 -17.23 5.87 22.08
N SER A 27 -17.16 5.43 20.83
CA SER A 27 -17.36 4.02 20.46
C SER A 27 -16.19 3.50 19.65
N VAL A 28 -16.04 2.17 19.62
CA VAL A 28 -14.98 1.48 18.91
C VAL A 28 -15.58 0.35 18.08
N ASP A 29 -15.27 0.36 16.79
CA ASP A 29 -15.69 -0.66 15.84
C ASP A 29 -14.48 -1.50 15.41
N LEU A 30 -14.65 -2.83 15.39
CA LEU A 30 -13.69 -3.75 14.77
C LEU A 30 -13.97 -3.81 13.26
N VAL A 31 -13.27 -3.00 12.46
CA VAL A 31 -13.52 -2.87 11.02
C VAL A 31 -13.10 -4.10 10.24
N PHE A 32 -11.92 -4.65 10.54
CA PHE A 32 -11.38 -5.79 9.80
C PHE A 32 -10.59 -6.73 10.72
N LYS A 33 -10.74 -8.02 10.45
CA LYS A 33 -10.04 -9.11 11.13
C LYS A 33 -9.52 -10.12 10.10
N PRO A 34 -8.20 -10.33 10.01
CA PRO A 34 -7.64 -11.31 9.08
C PRO A 34 -8.03 -12.74 9.48
N THR A 35 -8.09 -13.65 8.50
CA THR A 35 -8.50 -15.05 8.71
C THR A 35 -7.61 -15.79 9.71
N MET A 36 -6.32 -15.46 9.73
CA MET A 36 -5.34 -15.99 10.69
C MET A 36 -4.92 -14.89 11.68
N PRO A 37 -5.51 -14.84 12.88
CA PRO A 37 -5.13 -13.88 13.91
C PRO A 37 -3.63 -13.97 14.22
N GLY A 38 -2.94 -12.83 14.18
CA GLY A 38 -1.53 -12.73 14.56
C GLY A 38 -0.52 -13.12 13.46
N ALA A 39 -0.97 -13.69 12.33
CA ALA A 39 -0.10 -13.99 11.20
C ALA A 39 0.31 -12.73 10.41
N ARG A 40 -0.55 -11.70 10.42
CA ARG A 40 -0.41 -10.50 9.59
C ARG A 40 -0.48 -9.23 10.44
N PRO A 41 0.60 -8.87 11.16
CA PRO A 41 0.62 -7.67 11.99
C PRO A 41 0.48 -6.39 11.16
N ILE A 42 -0.16 -5.36 11.70
CA ILE A 42 -0.23 -4.00 11.10
C ILE A 42 0.60 -3.07 11.98
N THR A 43 1.73 -2.57 11.46
CA THR A 43 2.59 -1.61 12.18
C THR A 43 2.64 -0.23 11.55
N ALA A 44 2.26 -0.12 10.28
CA ALA A 44 2.20 1.14 9.56
C ALA A 44 0.80 1.76 9.66
N MET A 45 0.72 3.09 9.57
CA MET A 45 -0.55 3.79 9.61
C MET A 45 -1.36 3.51 8.34
N PRO A 46 -2.64 3.11 8.44
CA PRO A 46 -3.52 3.04 7.28
C PRO A 46 -3.72 4.40 6.61
N ARG A 47 -4.10 4.39 5.33
CA ARG A 47 -4.42 5.59 4.57
C ARG A 47 -5.82 5.49 3.98
N LEU A 48 -6.58 6.56 4.07
CA LEU A 48 -7.93 6.65 3.50
C LEU A 48 -7.87 7.13 2.05
N PHE A 49 -8.64 6.47 1.20
CA PHE A 49 -8.87 6.82 -0.21
C PHE A 49 -10.37 6.96 -0.46
N PRO A 50 -10.83 7.81 -1.39
CA PRO A 50 -12.24 7.86 -1.74
C PRO A 50 -12.68 6.55 -2.40
N ASP A 51 -13.75 5.95 -1.88
CA ASP A 51 -14.45 4.86 -2.56
C ASP A 51 -15.41 5.46 -3.60
N VAL A 52 -15.10 5.22 -4.87
CA VAL A 52 -15.85 5.77 -6.01
C VAL A 52 -17.27 5.22 -6.12
N LEU A 53 -17.56 4.06 -5.51
CA LEU A 53 -18.87 3.43 -5.55
C LEU A 53 -19.75 3.87 -4.38
N THR A 54 -19.22 3.88 -3.15
CA THR A 54 -20.02 4.14 -1.95
C THR A 54 -19.99 5.60 -1.48
N ARG A 55 -19.13 6.45 -2.09
CA ARG A 55 -18.86 7.84 -1.66
C ARG A 55 -18.37 7.94 -0.20
N LYS A 56 -17.79 6.87 0.31
CA LYS A 56 -17.12 6.79 1.62
C LYS A 56 -15.63 6.67 1.38
N PHE A 57 -14.95 5.87 2.22
CA PHE A 57 -13.51 5.67 2.14
C PHE A 57 -13.15 4.21 2.02
N ASP A 58 -12.10 3.93 1.24
CA ASP A 58 -11.33 2.70 1.30
C ASP A 58 -10.14 2.89 2.23
N VAL A 59 -10.00 2.02 3.21
CA VAL A 59 -8.90 1.98 4.17
C VAL A 59 -7.80 1.08 3.60
N VAL A 60 -6.74 1.69 3.09
CA VAL A 60 -5.60 0.98 2.51
C VAL A 60 -4.49 0.83 3.54
N PHE A 61 -4.01 -0.39 3.75
CA PHE A 61 -2.94 -0.70 4.70
C PHE A 61 -2.18 -1.97 4.29
N GLY A 62 -0.94 -2.07 4.77
CA GLY A 62 -0.10 -3.24 4.59
C GLY A 62 0.16 -3.95 5.91
N THR A 63 0.53 -5.23 5.82
CA THR A 63 0.89 -6.03 6.98
C THR A 63 2.38 -6.35 6.99
N GLY A 64 2.94 -6.40 8.19
CA GLY A 64 4.35 -6.58 8.45
C GLY A 64 4.74 -6.01 9.80
N LYS A 65 5.88 -6.48 10.30
CA LYS A 65 6.60 -5.84 11.40
C LYS A 65 8.09 -5.91 11.15
N TYR A 66 8.79 -4.87 11.58
CA TYR A 66 10.24 -4.76 11.54
C TYR A 66 10.71 -3.88 12.71
N LEU A 67 10.31 -4.26 13.93
CA LEU A 67 10.49 -3.47 15.15
C LEU A 67 11.57 -4.05 16.06
N GLY A 68 11.78 -5.37 16.01
CA GLY A 68 12.76 -6.07 16.84
C GLY A 68 13.77 -6.90 16.03
N LEU A 69 14.79 -7.42 16.72
CA LEU A 69 15.81 -8.28 16.11
C LEU A 69 15.22 -9.55 15.51
N SER A 70 14.20 -10.12 16.14
CA SER A 70 13.46 -11.29 15.63
C SER A 70 12.79 -11.04 14.28
N ASP A 71 12.58 -9.78 13.90
CA ASP A 71 11.91 -9.42 12.65
C ASP A 71 12.91 -9.30 11.49
N ARG A 72 14.21 -9.46 11.74
CA ARG A 72 15.26 -9.40 10.72
C ARG A 72 15.44 -10.70 9.92
N THR A 73 14.63 -11.71 10.22
CA THR A 73 14.60 -12.98 9.49
C THR A 73 13.47 -13.01 8.45
N ASN A 74 13.68 -13.83 7.42
CA ASN A 74 12.66 -14.20 6.44
C ASN A 74 12.03 -15.56 6.74
N ALA A 75 12.68 -16.37 7.58
CA ALA A 75 12.25 -17.72 7.91
C ALA A 75 11.07 -17.71 8.89
N GLY A 76 10.07 -18.57 8.62
CA GLY A 76 8.89 -18.73 9.49
C GLY A 76 7.97 -17.52 9.54
N VAL A 77 8.16 -16.53 8.67
CA VAL A 77 7.29 -15.35 8.56
C VAL A 77 6.10 -15.72 7.68
N PRO A 78 4.85 -15.67 8.20
CA PRO A 78 3.67 -15.90 7.37
C PRO A 78 3.58 -14.89 6.22
N THR A 79 2.97 -15.30 5.11
CA THR A 79 2.75 -14.41 3.96
C THR A 79 1.96 -13.17 4.37
N GLN A 80 2.58 -12.01 4.19
CA GLN A 80 1.98 -10.71 4.45
C GLN A 80 1.14 -10.26 3.27
N ALA A 81 0.41 -9.16 3.41
CA ALA A 81 -0.52 -8.69 2.40
C ALA A 81 -0.69 -7.17 2.45
N PHE A 82 -1.19 -6.60 1.35
CA PHE A 82 -1.86 -5.31 1.35
C PHE A 82 -3.37 -5.52 1.22
N TYR A 83 -4.11 -4.61 1.82
CA TYR A 83 -5.56 -4.58 1.82
C TYR A 83 -6.05 -3.20 1.47
N GLY A 84 -7.20 -3.13 0.80
CA GLY A 84 -8.10 -1.99 0.80
C GLY A 84 -9.46 -2.46 1.29
N VAL A 85 -9.90 -1.95 2.45
CA VAL A 85 -11.17 -2.35 3.07
C VAL A 85 -12.12 -1.16 3.10
N ARG A 86 -13.36 -1.36 2.63
CA ARG A 86 -14.39 -0.31 2.65
C ARG A 86 -14.79 0.07 4.07
N GLU A 87 -14.88 1.37 4.31
CA GLU A 87 -15.42 1.96 5.54
C GLU A 87 -16.92 2.26 5.38
N TYR A 88 -17.74 1.66 6.23
CA TYR A 88 -19.20 1.74 6.23
C TYR A 88 -19.77 2.68 7.30
N GLY A 89 -18.97 3.20 8.24
CA GLY A 89 -19.39 4.13 9.27
C GLY A 89 -19.59 3.49 10.65
N VAL A 90 -20.04 4.30 11.61
CA VAL A 90 -20.24 3.91 13.02
C VAL A 90 -21.17 2.71 13.14
N ALA A 91 -20.78 1.70 13.93
CA ALA A 91 -21.60 0.55 14.27
C ALA A 91 -22.23 -0.16 13.05
N ALA A 92 -21.52 -0.15 11.90
CA ALA A 92 -22.03 -0.76 10.69
C ALA A 92 -22.21 -2.29 10.89
N PRO A 93 -23.40 -2.87 10.59
CA PRO A 93 -23.66 -4.31 10.79
C PRO A 93 -22.77 -5.26 9.99
N VAL A 94 -22.09 -4.71 8.99
CA VAL A 94 -21.14 -5.41 8.14
C VAL A 94 -19.84 -5.74 8.87
N TYR A 95 -19.50 -5.06 9.96
CA TYR A 95 -18.26 -5.28 10.68
C TYR A 95 -18.26 -6.53 11.57
N PRO A 96 -17.12 -7.23 11.71
CA PRO A 96 -15.86 -7.04 10.97
C PRO A 96 -15.89 -7.62 9.55
N SER A 97 -15.15 -6.99 8.65
CA SER A 97 -14.77 -7.57 7.35
C SER A 97 -13.65 -8.61 7.52
N GLY A 98 -13.66 -9.66 6.70
CA GLY A 98 -12.59 -10.66 6.62
C GLY A 98 -12.18 -10.97 5.19
N ASP A 99 -11.07 -11.70 5.02
CA ASP A 99 -10.42 -11.93 3.71
C ASP A 99 -11.36 -12.54 2.65
N THR A 100 -12.27 -13.42 3.07
CA THR A 100 -13.23 -14.12 2.17
C THR A 100 -14.24 -13.19 1.52
N GLN A 101 -14.35 -11.94 1.98
CA GLN A 101 -15.28 -10.93 1.48
C GLN A 101 -14.58 -9.89 0.61
N LEU A 102 -13.28 -10.07 0.36
CA LEU A 102 -12.44 -9.19 -0.44
C LEU A 102 -12.09 -9.87 -1.77
N VAL A 103 -11.89 -9.07 -2.81
CA VAL A 103 -11.38 -9.55 -4.09
C VAL A 103 -9.86 -9.74 -3.98
N LEU A 104 -9.37 -10.93 -4.33
CA LEU A 104 -7.94 -11.21 -4.41
C LEU A 104 -7.38 -10.70 -5.74
N GLN A 105 -6.42 -9.79 -5.70
CA GLN A 105 -5.53 -9.51 -6.83
C GLN A 105 -4.28 -10.40 -6.72
N ASP A 106 -3.75 -10.83 -7.85
CA ASP A 106 -2.57 -11.68 -7.90
C ASP A 106 -1.30 -10.86 -8.19
N LEU A 107 -0.28 -11.01 -7.33
CA LEU A 107 0.99 -10.30 -7.42
C LEU A 107 2.06 -11.18 -8.07
N GLY A 108 2.43 -10.83 -9.30
CA GLY A 108 3.51 -11.48 -10.03
C GLY A 108 4.81 -10.68 -10.06
N ALA A 109 5.85 -11.31 -10.60
CA ALA A 109 7.14 -10.69 -10.85
C ALA A 109 7.69 -11.10 -12.22
N LEU A 110 8.30 -10.14 -12.92
CA LEU A 110 9.04 -10.40 -14.16
C LEU A 110 10.53 -10.64 -13.86
N ALA A 111 11.24 -11.20 -14.84
CA ALA A 111 12.67 -11.54 -14.71
C ALA A 111 13.57 -10.32 -14.40
N ASN A 112 13.17 -9.13 -14.83
CA ASN A 112 13.89 -7.88 -14.55
C ASN A 112 13.54 -7.26 -13.17
N GLY A 113 12.73 -7.95 -12.35
CA GLY A 113 12.29 -7.48 -11.04
C GLY A 113 11.09 -6.53 -11.06
N ALA A 114 10.51 -6.24 -12.23
CA ALA A 114 9.22 -5.55 -12.30
C ALA A 114 8.14 -6.37 -11.59
N ARG A 115 7.24 -5.68 -10.89
CA ARG A 115 6.08 -6.25 -10.22
C ARG A 115 4.86 -6.05 -11.10
N VAL A 116 4.05 -7.08 -11.22
CA VAL A 116 2.80 -7.04 -11.99
C VAL A 116 1.64 -7.43 -11.08
N LEU A 117 0.49 -6.81 -11.29
CA LEU A 117 -0.76 -7.15 -10.60
C LEU A 117 -1.84 -7.42 -11.62
N THR A 118 -2.80 -8.27 -11.26
CA THR A 118 -4.08 -8.31 -11.97
C THR A 118 -4.85 -7.00 -11.81
N ASP A 119 -5.85 -6.77 -12.66
CA ASP A 119 -6.75 -5.62 -12.58
C ASP A 119 -8.22 -6.07 -12.50
N LEU A 120 -8.52 -6.88 -11.49
CA LEU A 120 -9.88 -7.39 -11.29
C LEU A 120 -10.79 -6.31 -10.70
N PRO A 121 -12.04 -6.17 -11.17
CA PRO A 121 -12.98 -5.20 -10.61
C PRO A 121 -13.37 -5.59 -9.16
N VAL A 122 -13.69 -4.58 -8.34
CA VAL A 122 -14.19 -4.74 -6.96
C VAL A 122 -15.66 -4.29 -6.88
N PRO A 123 -16.63 -5.19 -7.06
CA PRO A 123 -18.05 -4.85 -7.07
C PRO A 123 -18.52 -4.28 -5.73
N ALA A 124 -19.60 -3.50 -5.73
CA ALA A 124 -20.22 -2.95 -4.52
C ALA A 124 -20.63 -4.01 -3.47
N SER A 125 -20.88 -5.26 -3.91
CA SER A 125 -21.22 -6.40 -3.04
C SER A 125 -20.04 -6.96 -2.25
N THR A 126 -18.81 -6.63 -2.63
CA THR A 126 -17.59 -7.03 -1.91
C THR A 126 -17.17 -5.93 -0.93
N ARG A 127 -16.35 -6.30 0.06
CA ARG A 127 -15.92 -5.39 1.13
C ARG A 127 -14.58 -4.71 0.86
N GLY A 128 -14.03 -4.90 -0.34
CA GLY A 128 -12.75 -4.35 -0.76
C GLY A 128 -11.89 -5.37 -1.50
N TRP A 129 -10.57 -5.22 -1.38
CA TRP A 129 -9.57 -6.01 -2.09
C TRP A 129 -8.36 -6.33 -1.22
N TYR A 130 -7.58 -7.30 -1.67
CA TYR A 130 -6.26 -7.60 -1.09
C TYR A 130 -5.36 -8.27 -2.12
N PHE A 131 -4.06 -8.23 -1.89
CA PHE A 131 -3.09 -9.09 -2.56
C PHE A 131 -2.01 -9.55 -1.60
N LEU A 132 -1.48 -10.74 -1.87
CA LEU A 132 -0.46 -11.35 -1.05
C LEU A 132 0.94 -10.89 -1.46
N LEU A 133 1.83 -10.77 -0.48
CA LEU A 133 3.27 -10.51 -0.67
C LEU A 133 4.01 -11.85 -0.68
N ASP A 134 3.72 -12.69 -1.66
CA ASP A 134 4.26 -14.05 -1.84
C ASP A 134 5.42 -14.14 -2.84
N SER A 135 5.64 -13.07 -3.59
CA SER A 135 6.76 -12.91 -4.53
C SER A 135 8.17 -13.02 -3.90
N ALA A 136 8.28 -12.94 -2.57
CA ALA A 136 9.50 -13.25 -1.82
C ALA A 136 9.20 -13.63 -0.37
N ALA A 137 9.91 -14.64 0.14
CA ALA A 137 9.78 -15.05 1.53
C ALA A 137 10.09 -13.88 2.50
N GLY A 138 9.18 -13.65 3.45
CA GLY A 138 9.33 -12.61 4.45
C GLY A 138 9.14 -11.17 3.93
N GLU A 139 8.70 -10.97 2.68
CA GLU A 139 8.31 -9.65 2.18
C GLU A 139 7.13 -9.11 2.98
N ARG A 140 7.22 -7.83 3.36
CA ARG A 140 6.25 -7.22 4.29
C ARG A 140 6.16 -5.71 4.11
N SER A 141 5.10 -5.10 4.64
CA SER A 141 4.94 -3.65 4.66
C SER A 141 5.13 -3.11 6.08
N VAL A 142 5.97 -2.07 6.20
CA VAL A 142 6.25 -1.37 7.47
C VAL A 142 6.26 0.15 7.31
N VAL A 143 5.83 0.63 6.14
CA VAL A 143 5.79 2.03 5.75
C VAL A 143 4.36 2.36 5.35
N SER A 144 3.86 3.51 5.80
CA SER A 144 2.48 3.92 5.55
C SER A 144 2.24 4.15 4.05
N PRO A 145 1.11 3.69 3.49
CA PRO A 145 0.73 3.99 2.11
C PRO A 145 0.69 5.49 1.84
N ILE A 146 1.10 5.89 0.63
CA ILE A 146 1.07 7.29 0.20
C ILE A 146 -0.05 7.48 -0.80
N ALA A 147 -0.83 8.53 -0.60
CA ALA A 147 -1.98 8.82 -1.44
C ALA A 147 -1.63 9.77 -2.59
N LEU A 148 -1.99 9.36 -3.81
CA LEU A 148 -2.11 10.21 -4.99
C LEU A 148 -3.59 10.50 -5.23
N PHE A 149 -4.17 11.40 -4.42
CA PHE A 149 -5.61 11.66 -4.40
C PHE A 149 -6.18 12.15 -5.75
N ASN A 150 -5.38 12.80 -6.59
CA ASN A 150 -5.81 13.27 -7.91
C ASN A 150 -6.16 12.13 -8.88
N THR A 151 -5.61 10.94 -8.65
CA THR A 151 -5.75 9.77 -9.53
C THR A 151 -6.30 8.55 -8.78
N ASN A 152 -6.65 8.71 -7.51
CA ASN A 152 -7.05 7.64 -6.60
C ASN A 152 -6.06 6.46 -6.53
N ARG A 153 -4.75 6.75 -6.53
CA ARG A 153 -3.71 5.71 -6.50
C ARG A 153 -2.96 5.68 -5.19
N ALA A 154 -2.60 4.49 -4.74
CA ALA A 154 -1.75 4.28 -3.58
C ALA A 154 -0.34 3.90 -4.02
N ILE A 155 0.67 4.63 -3.52
CA ILE A 155 2.05 4.16 -3.56
C ILE A 155 2.29 3.32 -2.31
N LEU A 156 2.65 2.08 -2.52
CA LEU A 156 2.90 1.08 -1.49
C LEU A 156 4.36 0.68 -1.54
N THR A 157 4.95 0.43 -0.38
CA THR A 157 6.33 -0.05 -0.32
C THR A 157 6.46 -1.26 0.58
N THR A 158 7.35 -2.15 0.15
CA THR A 158 7.66 -3.38 0.86
C THR A 158 9.11 -3.39 1.30
N LEU A 159 9.38 -4.23 2.28
CA LEU A 159 10.68 -4.51 2.82
C LEU A 159 10.85 -6.03 2.89
N ILE A 160 11.98 -6.49 2.39
CA ILE A 160 12.51 -7.83 2.52
C ILE A 160 13.79 -7.68 3.35
N PRO A 161 13.81 -8.18 4.59
CA PRO A 161 15.02 -8.18 5.39
C PRO A 161 16.20 -8.81 4.63
N GLY A 162 17.37 -8.17 4.71
CA GLY A 162 18.62 -8.69 4.13
C GLY A 162 19.16 -9.95 4.84
N GLY A 163 18.52 -10.37 5.94
CA GLY A 163 18.92 -11.49 6.77
C GLY A 163 19.75 -11.07 7.98
N SER A 164 20.40 -12.06 8.61
CA SER A 164 21.24 -11.90 9.79
C SER A 164 22.72 -11.67 9.46
N ASP A 165 23.10 -11.67 8.18
CA ASP A 165 24.49 -11.42 7.76
C ASP A 165 24.85 -9.93 8.01
N PRO A 166 25.79 -9.65 8.94
CA PRO A 166 26.20 -8.28 9.24
C PRO A 166 26.97 -7.61 8.08
N CYS A 167 27.56 -8.40 7.16
CA CYS A 167 28.33 -7.90 6.03
C CYS A 167 27.47 -7.56 4.81
N ASN A 168 26.23 -8.08 4.75
CA ASN A 168 25.24 -7.70 3.74
C ASN A 168 23.97 -7.14 4.40
N PRO A 169 24.03 -5.93 4.98
CA PRO A 169 22.88 -5.33 5.65
C PRO A 169 21.80 -4.81 4.67
N SER A 170 21.99 -5.03 3.36
CA SER A 170 21.17 -4.43 2.32
C SER A 170 19.75 -5.01 2.36
N ARG A 171 18.80 -4.15 2.74
CA ARG A 171 17.38 -4.48 2.63
C ARG A 171 16.98 -4.42 1.17
N GLN A 172 16.15 -5.37 0.77
CA GLN A 172 15.49 -5.32 -0.54
C GLN A 172 14.02 -5.00 -0.32
N GLY A 173 13.28 -4.77 -1.39
CA GLY A 173 11.84 -4.59 -1.34
C GLY A 173 11.33 -4.21 -2.70
N ALA A 174 10.15 -3.62 -2.74
CA ALA A 174 9.54 -3.10 -3.95
C ALA A 174 8.79 -1.80 -3.67
N VAL A 175 8.67 -0.99 -4.70
CA VAL A 175 7.67 0.07 -4.77
C VAL A 175 6.59 -0.38 -5.73
N LEU A 176 5.35 -0.30 -5.27
CA LEU A 176 4.14 -0.58 -6.04
C LEU A 176 3.31 0.71 -6.14
N VAL A 177 2.65 0.90 -7.26
CA VAL A 177 1.64 1.92 -7.48
C VAL A 177 0.39 1.19 -7.95
N VAL A 178 -0.64 1.22 -7.11
CA VAL A 178 -1.90 0.50 -7.34
C VAL A 178 -3.06 1.47 -7.43
N ASP A 179 -4.12 1.08 -8.11
CA ASP A 179 -5.41 1.76 -7.97
C ASP A 179 -5.97 1.46 -6.58
N ALA A 180 -6.35 2.50 -5.82
CA ALA A 180 -6.81 2.32 -4.45
C ALA A 180 -8.23 1.72 -4.36
N ALA A 181 -9.02 1.81 -5.42
CA ALA A 181 -10.38 1.28 -5.46
C ALA A 181 -10.43 -0.24 -5.66
N ASN A 182 -9.42 -0.82 -6.34
CA ASN A 182 -9.39 -2.26 -6.62
C ASN A 182 -8.09 -3.00 -6.24
N GLY A 183 -7.03 -2.27 -5.89
CA GLY A 183 -5.73 -2.85 -5.54
C GLY A 183 -4.93 -3.41 -6.71
N GLY A 184 -5.43 -3.22 -7.93
CA GLY A 184 -4.86 -3.76 -9.15
C GLY A 184 -3.81 -2.86 -9.79
N SER A 185 -3.35 -3.26 -10.97
CA SER A 185 -2.36 -2.50 -11.73
C SER A 185 -2.90 -1.13 -12.16
N SER A 186 -2.06 -0.09 -12.07
CA SER A 186 -2.39 1.26 -12.52
C SER A 186 -1.65 1.61 -13.83
N PRO A 187 -2.24 2.46 -14.70
CA PRO A 187 -1.51 3.06 -15.82
C PRO A 187 -0.26 3.84 -15.40
N GLY A 188 0.68 4.02 -16.34
CA GLY A 188 1.88 4.86 -16.18
C GLY A 188 3.16 4.15 -15.72
N LEU A 189 3.13 2.81 -15.60
CA LEU A 189 4.27 1.98 -15.16
C LEU A 189 4.74 0.96 -16.20
N ALA A 190 4.12 0.90 -17.39
CA ALA A 190 4.41 -0.12 -18.40
C ALA A 190 5.88 -0.16 -18.84
N SER A 191 6.58 0.98 -18.84
CA SER A 191 8.01 1.06 -19.19
C SER A 191 8.91 0.27 -18.24
N LEU A 192 8.48 0.01 -16.99
CA LEU A 192 9.24 -0.79 -16.04
C LEU A 192 9.32 -2.28 -16.44
N ALA A 193 8.44 -2.76 -17.31
CA ALA A 193 8.56 -4.12 -17.88
C ALA A 193 9.79 -4.27 -18.78
N GLY A 194 10.40 -3.17 -19.27
CA GLY A 194 11.60 -3.23 -20.09
C GLY A 194 11.43 -4.03 -21.38
N GLY A 195 10.23 -4.03 -21.97
CA GLY A 195 9.90 -4.78 -23.18
C GLY A 195 9.54 -6.25 -22.96
N LEU A 196 9.56 -6.75 -21.71
CA LEU A 196 9.10 -8.10 -21.40
C LEU A 196 7.59 -8.23 -21.61
N THR A 197 7.16 -9.40 -22.09
CA THR A 197 5.74 -9.74 -22.28
C THR A 197 5.07 -10.02 -20.94
N LEU A 198 3.86 -9.51 -20.76
CA LEU A 198 3.03 -9.77 -19.58
C LEU A 198 2.08 -10.94 -19.86
N ALA A 199 1.81 -11.73 -18.83
CA ALA A 199 0.72 -12.70 -18.88
C ALA A 199 -0.62 -11.96 -19.06
N ALA A 200 -1.58 -12.61 -19.73
CA ALA A 200 -2.90 -12.04 -19.94
C ALA A 200 -3.57 -11.69 -18.59
N GLY A 201 -4.17 -10.50 -18.50
CA GLY A 201 -4.83 -10.00 -17.29
C GLY A 201 -3.91 -9.30 -16.29
N TYR A 202 -2.60 -9.24 -16.53
CA TYR A 202 -1.66 -8.52 -15.67
C TYR A 202 -1.26 -7.17 -16.28
N GLY A 203 -1.08 -6.18 -15.42
CA GLY A 203 -0.44 -4.91 -15.72
C GLY A 203 0.77 -4.66 -14.81
N VAL A 204 1.72 -3.84 -15.27
CA VAL A 204 2.87 -3.45 -14.45
C VAL A 204 2.41 -2.56 -13.31
N ALA A 205 2.73 -2.96 -12.09
CA ALA A 205 2.35 -2.25 -10.87
C ALA A 205 3.54 -1.70 -10.10
N GLY A 206 4.78 -2.04 -10.45
CA GLY A 206 5.93 -1.56 -9.71
C GLY A 206 7.23 -2.25 -10.07
N ILE A 207 8.22 -2.15 -9.19
CA ILE A 207 9.53 -2.78 -9.38
C ILE A 207 10.23 -2.99 -8.04
N ARG A 208 11.12 -3.98 -8.00
CA ARG A 208 12.04 -4.17 -6.88
C ARG A 208 12.98 -2.96 -6.73
N VAL A 209 13.28 -2.63 -5.48
CA VAL A 209 14.18 -1.53 -5.12
C VAL A 209 15.14 -1.98 -4.03
N SER A 210 16.32 -1.36 -4.01
CA SER A 210 17.32 -1.58 -2.97
C SER A 210 17.20 -0.53 -1.87
N ASN A 211 17.45 -0.96 -0.64
CA ASN A 211 17.41 -0.16 0.58
C ASN A 211 16.10 0.64 0.77
N PRO A 212 14.92 0.00 0.72
CA PRO A 212 13.67 0.69 1.01
C PRO A 212 13.66 1.18 2.48
N PRO A 213 12.83 2.19 2.79
CA PRO A 213 12.62 2.65 4.15
C PRO A 213 12.11 1.53 5.04
N ALA A 214 12.50 1.57 6.31
CA ALA A 214 12.07 0.60 7.31
C ALA A 214 10.96 1.12 8.24
N ALA A 215 10.56 2.39 8.08
CA ALA A 215 9.49 3.02 8.86
C ALA A 215 9.02 4.32 8.19
N GLY A 216 7.91 4.87 8.69
CA GLY A 216 7.43 6.22 8.33
C GLY A 216 6.68 6.26 7.00
N MET A 217 7.00 7.26 6.18
CA MET A 217 6.40 7.51 4.87
C MET A 217 7.46 7.96 3.87
N LEU A 218 7.24 7.74 2.57
CA LEU A 218 8.15 8.23 1.52
C LEU A 218 7.73 9.59 0.99
N PRO A 219 8.70 10.49 0.72
CA PRO A 219 8.43 11.72 -0.02
C PRO A 219 8.18 11.40 -1.50
N VAL A 220 7.15 12.03 -2.07
CA VAL A 220 6.87 11.99 -3.51
C VAL A 220 7.07 13.38 -4.08
N ALA A 221 7.94 13.50 -5.07
CA ALA A 221 8.20 14.74 -5.79
C ALA A 221 7.54 14.70 -7.18
N THR A 222 6.98 15.82 -7.61
CA THR A 222 6.49 16.00 -8.98
C THR A 222 7.52 16.77 -9.79
N ARG A 223 7.79 16.36 -11.03
CA ARG A 223 8.67 17.12 -11.93
C ARG A 223 8.08 18.51 -12.23
N VAL A 224 8.93 19.52 -12.29
CA VAL A 224 8.54 20.86 -12.77
C VAL A 224 8.01 20.74 -14.20
N GLY A 225 6.76 21.17 -14.43
CA GLY A 225 6.02 20.96 -15.68
C GLY A 225 4.98 19.82 -15.65
N GLY A 226 4.97 19.01 -14.59
CA GLY A 226 4.04 17.88 -14.42
C GLY A 226 4.46 16.61 -15.18
N GLY A 227 3.53 15.67 -15.30
CA GLY A 227 3.69 14.46 -16.12
C GLY A 227 4.42 13.29 -15.45
N ASN A 228 5.41 13.55 -14.59
CA ASN A 228 6.14 12.50 -13.88
C ASN A 228 6.17 12.73 -12.36
N LEU A 229 6.00 11.62 -11.63
CA LEU A 229 6.24 11.50 -10.20
C LEU A 229 7.56 10.77 -9.98
N MET A 230 8.27 11.17 -8.93
CA MET A 230 9.56 10.61 -8.55
C MET A 230 9.59 10.40 -7.04
N LEU A 231 10.29 9.35 -6.61
CA LEU A 231 10.50 8.99 -5.21
C LEU A 231 11.99 9.22 -4.87
N PRO A 232 12.37 10.40 -4.35
CA PRO A 232 13.75 10.66 -3.97
C PRO A 232 14.25 9.64 -2.95
N GLY A 233 15.48 9.16 -3.13
CA GLY A 233 16.10 8.18 -2.23
C GLY A 233 15.69 6.72 -2.49
N ILE A 234 14.74 6.47 -3.40
CA ILE A 234 14.45 5.13 -3.91
C ILE A 234 15.19 4.92 -5.23
N LEU A 235 16.10 3.95 -5.25
CA LEU A 235 16.88 3.59 -6.42
C LEU A 235 16.34 2.32 -7.09
N LEU A 236 16.22 2.38 -8.41
CA LEU A 236 15.98 1.24 -9.27
C LEU A 236 17.21 0.32 -9.32
N PRO A 237 17.04 -0.94 -9.73
CA PRO A 237 18.15 -1.80 -10.14
C PRO A 237 18.94 -1.07 -11.26
N GLY A 238 20.20 -0.70 -10.98
CA GLY A 238 21.02 0.15 -11.86
C GLY A 238 21.24 1.59 -11.39
N GLY A 239 20.69 1.99 -10.25
CA GLY A 239 21.05 3.23 -9.53
C GLY A 239 20.32 4.51 -9.98
N SER A 240 19.38 4.42 -10.92
CA SER A 240 18.53 5.55 -11.30
C SER A 240 17.37 5.75 -10.32
N THR A 241 16.87 6.99 -10.20
CA THR A 241 15.72 7.30 -9.34
C THR A 241 14.44 6.67 -9.90
N PHE A 242 13.65 6.05 -9.03
CA PHE A 242 12.32 5.56 -9.42
C PHE A 242 11.43 6.74 -9.84
N GLN A 243 10.91 6.65 -11.07
CA GLN A 243 9.96 7.61 -11.62
C GLN A 243 8.89 6.88 -12.43
N PHE A 244 7.68 7.44 -12.43
CA PHE A 244 6.55 6.91 -13.18
C PHE A 244 5.66 8.06 -13.63
N SER A 245 4.87 7.82 -14.68
CA SER A 245 4.00 8.86 -15.22
C SER A 245 2.81 9.11 -14.31
N ASP A 246 2.53 10.38 -14.06
CA ASP A 246 1.24 10.79 -13.51
C ASP A 246 0.19 10.66 -14.63
N SER A 247 -0.92 9.98 -14.37
CA SER A 247 -1.97 9.80 -15.39
C SER A 247 -2.76 11.08 -15.66
N TYR A 248 -2.59 12.12 -14.84
CA TYR A 248 -3.28 13.40 -14.99
C TYR A 248 -2.31 14.58 -15.10
N TRP A 249 -2.14 15.13 -16.31
CA TRP A 249 -1.24 16.25 -16.57
C TRP A 249 -1.88 17.58 -16.15
N ARG A 250 -1.28 18.29 -15.19
CA ARG A 250 -1.60 19.70 -14.89
C ARG A 250 -0.34 20.54 -14.92
N ARG A 251 -0.38 21.70 -15.58
CA ARG A 251 0.66 22.73 -15.39
C ARG A 251 0.56 23.22 -13.95
N ARG A 252 1.63 23.04 -13.17
CA ARG A 252 1.72 23.48 -11.76
C ARG A 252 2.62 24.70 -11.56
N SER A 253 3.03 25.36 -12.64
CA SER A 253 3.78 26.63 -12.60
C SER A 253 3.29 27.57 -13.70
N TRP A 254 2.95 28.81 -13.33
CA TRP A 254 2.81 29.90 -14.28
C TRP A 254 3.92 30.93 -14.01
N ARG A 255 4.49 31.50 -15.07
CA ARG A 255 5.25 32.76 -14.99
C ARG A 255 4.44 33.77 -15.79
N VAL A 256 4.07 34.89 -15.17
CA VAL A 256 3.53 36.04 -15.91
C VAL A 256 4.66 36.58 -16.77
N LEU A 257 4.45 36.66 -18.08
CA LEU A 257 5.28 37.52 -18.92
C LEU A 257 4.84 38.95 -18.59
N GLN A 258 5.66 39.72 -17.88
CA GLN A 258 5.48 41.16 -17.88
C GLN A 258 5.76 41.62 -19.31
N GLN A 259 4.71 41.87 -20.09
CA GLN A 259 4.83 42.74 -21.25
C GLN A 259 5.05 44.13 -20.68
N GLY A 260 6.23 44.69 -20.94
CA GLY A 260 6.53 46.06 -20.55
C GLY A 260 5.59 47.01 -21.27
N ASP A 261 5.03 47.94 -20.50
CA ASP A 261 4.39 49.15 -21.03
C ASP A 261 5.44 50.08 -21.65
#